data_AF-P74387-F1
#
_entry.id   AF-P74387-F1
#
_cell.length_a   1.000
_cell.length_b   1.000
_cell.length_c   1.000
_cell.angle_alpha   90.00
_cell.angle_beta   90.00
_cell.angle_gamma   90.00
#
_symmetry.space_group_name_H-M   'P 1'
#
loop_
_entity.id
_entity.type
_entity.pdbx_description
1 polymer ?
#
loop_
_entity_poly.entity_id
_entity_poly.type
_entity_poly.pdbx_seq_one_letter_code
_entity_poly.pdbx_strand_id
1 'polypeptide(L)'
;MYFLLVTLVILVFPLLSIALEWTTSGNSQALVDVLARWFVFWGVGVRLFLAGVVQITKPSFTAEKILGVQSQDSLILVKELGIGNLAIASVALGSIFVNAWVLGAALAGGIFYLLAGINHILQPERNAKENYAMATDLFLGLLLGGILFFAWQP
;
A
#
# COMPACT_ATOMS: atom_id res chain seq x y z
N MET A 1 7.42 16.71 -2.43
CA MET A 1 6.13 16.29 -1.84
C MET A 1 5.88 14.79 -1.97
N TYR A 2 6.00 14.18 -3.15
CA TYR A 2 5.76 12.73 -3.35
C TYR A 2 6.48 11.82 -2.33
N PHE A 3 7.81 11.87 -2.27
CA PHE A 3 8.60 11.04 -1.34
C PHE A 3 8.19 11.23 0.11
N LEU A 4 7.99 12.48 0.54
CA LEU A 4 7.56 12.80 1.89
C LEU A 4 6.21 12.16 2.23
N LEU A 5 5.20 12.35 1.37
CA LEU A 5 3.86 11.81 1.59
C LEU A 5 3.90 10.29 1.68
N VAL A 6 4.63 9.64 0.77
CA VAL A 6 4.72 8.18 0.77
C VAL A 6 5.47 7.67 2.01
N THR A 7 6.58 8.29 2.42
CA THR A 7 7.26 7.95 3.68
C THR A 7 6.32 8.11 4.88
N LEU A 8 5.56 9.21 4.94
CA LEU A 8 4.64 9.46 6.04
C LEU A 8 3.57 8.37 6.14
N VAL A 9 2.95 8.02 5.02
CA VAL A 9 1.84 7.04 4.97
C VAL A 9 2.33 5.61 5.19
N ILE A 10 3.49 5.22 4.66
CA ILE A 10 3.96 3.82 4.73
C ILE A 10 4.70 3.52 6.02
N LEU A 11 5.40 4.50 6.58
CA LEU A 11 6.29 4.28 7.71
C LEU A 11 5.83 5.05 8.94
N VAL A 12 5.76 6.38 8.84
CA VAL A 12 5.63 7.23 10.03
C VAL A 12 4.29 7.05 10.72
N PHE A 13 3.18 7.20 9.99
CA PHE A 13 1.84 7.08 10.56
C PHE A 13 1.49 5.67 11.07
N PRO A 14 1.77 4.58 10.34
CA PRO A 14 1.54 3.25 10.89
C PRO A 14 2.39 2.99 12.14
N LEU A 15 3.68 3.34 12.16
CA LEU A 15 4.52 3.13 13.36
C LEU A 15 4.04 3.95 14.56
N LEU A 16 3.63 5.21 14.35
CA LEU A 16 3.04 6.02 15.42
C LEU A 16 1.74 5.40 15.94
N SER A 17 0.89 4.89 15.05
CA SER A 17 -0.38 4.26 15.44
C SER A 17 -0.15 2.97 16.23
N ILE A 18 0.81 2.15 15.80
CA ILE A 18 1.25 0.94 16.51
C ILE A 18 1.79 1.30 17.90
N ALA A 19 2.68 2.30 17.99
CA ALA A 19 3.26 2.70 19.28
C ALA A 19 2.20 3.20 20.26
N LEU A 20 1.23 3.99 19.78
CA LEU A 20 0.12 4.49 20.60
C LEU A 20 -0.80 3.35 21.07
N GLU A 21 -1.21 2.44 20.19
CA GLU A 21 -2.06 1.31 20.58
C GLU A 21 -1.32 0.35 21.52
N TRP A 22 -0.06 0.05 21.25
CA TRP A 22 0.76 -0.85 22.07
C TRP A 22 0.93 -0.32 23.50
N THR A 23 1.24 0.97 23.64
CA THR A 23 1.44 1.59 24.97
C THR A 23 0.15 1.79 25.76
N THR A 24 -0.99 1.94 25.09
CA THR A 24 -2.29 2.17 25.75
C THR A 24 -3.09 0.91 26.05
N SER A 25 -2.89 -0.17 25.27
CA SER A 25 -3.62 -1.45 25.42
C SER A 25 -3.01 -2.41 26.47
N GLY A 26 -1.89 -2.02 27.10
CA GLY A 26 -1.22 -2.84 28.11
C GLY A 26 -0.68 -4.18 27.56
N ASN A 27 -0.37 -4.25 26.27
CA ASN A 27 0.15 -5.45 25.57
C ASN A 27 -0.78 -6.68 25.64
N SER A 28 -2.09 -6.46 25.80
CA SER A 28 -3.08 -7.54 25.85
C SER A 28 -3.39 -8.16 24.47
N GLN A 29 -3.08 -7.44 23.39
CA GLN A 29 -3.24 -7.91 22.00
C GLN A 29 -1.94 -8.52 21.48
N ALA A 30 -2.05 -9.51 20.59
CA ALA A 30 -0.88 -10.03 19.89
C ALA A 30 -0.27 -8.93 19.00
N LEU A 31 1.06 -8.81 19.02
CA LEU A 31 1.77 -7.79 18.23
C LEU A 31 1.44 -7.88 16.73
N VAL A 32 1.26 -9.10 16.22
CA VAL A 32 0.91 -9.35 14.81
C VAL A 32 -0.44 -8.71 14.45
N ASP A 33 -1.42 -8.73 15.34
CA ASP A 33 -2.75 -8.14 15.08
C ASP A 33 -2.67 -6.61 15.02
N VAL A 34 -1.90 -6.00 15.92
CA VAL A 34 -1.67 -4.54 15.93
C VAL A 34 -0.91 -4.11 14.67
N LEU A 35 0.11 -4.86 14.27
CA LEU A 35 0.85 -4.63 13.03
C LEU A 35 -0.08 -4.76 11.82
N ALA A 36 -0.86 -5.83 11.74
CA ALA A 36 -1.81 -6.08 10.66
C ALA A 36 -2.79 -4.93 10.52
N ARG A 37 -3.44 -4.52 11.61
CA ARG A 37 -4.43 -3.43 11.64
C ARG A 37 -3.88 -2.15 11.03
N TRP A 38 -2.72 -1.68 11.50
CA TRP A 38 -2.19 -0.38 11.12
C TRP A 38 -1.49 -0.36 9.77
N PHE A 39 -0.76 -1.42 9.42
CA PHE A 39 -0.16 -1.51 8.08
C PHE A 39 -1.19 -1.78 6.99
N VAL A 40 -2.28 -2.49 7.29
CA VAL A 40 -3.41 -2.59 6.35
C VAL A 40 -4.09 -1.23 6.20
N PHE A 41 -4.45 -0.57 7.29
CA PHE A 41 -5.15 0.71 7.21
C PHE A 41 -4.34 1.79 6.47
N TRP A 42 -3.10 2.01 6.87
CA TRP A 42 -2.25 3.05 6.28
C TRP A 42 -1.61 2.61 4.96
N GLY A 43 -0.97 1.44 5.00
CA GLY A 43 -0.18 0.91 3.90
C GLY A 43 -1.03 0.46 2.73
N VAL A 44 -2.17 -0.20 2.96
CA VAL A 44 -3.09 -0.64 1.89
C VAL A 44 -4.22 0.37 1.70
N GLY A 45 -4.89 0.79 2.77
CA GLY A 45 -6.05 1.68 2.70
C GLY A 45 -5.67 3.08 2.21
N VAL A 46 -5.00 3.87 3.04
CA VAL A 46 -4.71 5.28 2.75
C VAL A 46 -3.80 5.44 1.53
N ARG A 47 -2.74 4.62 1.41
CA ARG A 47 -1.81 4.73 0.27
C ARG A 47 -2.49 4.43 -1.07
N LEU A 48 -3.18 3.30 -1.20
CA LEU A 48 -3.86 2.96 -2.46
C LEU A 48 -5.02 3.92 -2.73
N PHE A 49 -5.70 4.41 -1.69
CA PHE A 49 -6.74 5.42 -1.86
C PHE A 49 -6.17 6.69 -2.50
N LEU A 50 -5.11 7.25 -1.93
CA LEU A 50 -4.47 8.45 -2.46
C LEU A 50 -3.89 8.23 -3.86
N ALA A 51 -3.25 7.09 -4.09
CA ALA A 51 -2.76 6.71 -5.42
C ALA A 51 -3.89 6.61 -6.43
N GLY A 52 -4.99 5.94 -6.09
CA GLY A 52 -6.17 5.76 -6.93
C GLY A 52 -6.84 7.08 -7.29
N VAL A 53 -7.03 7.98 -6.32
CA VAL A 53 -7.56 9.33 -6.58
C VAL A 53 -6.67 10.10 -7.56
N VAL A 54 -5.35 10.09 -7.36
CA VAL A 54 -4.40 10.78 -8.26
C VAL A 54 -4.40 10.14 -9.64
N GLN A 55 -4.46 8.81 -9.74
CA GLN A 55 -4.47 8.09 -11.01
C GLN A 55 -5.74 8.36 -11.84
N ILE A 56 -6.89 8.53 -11.19
CA ILE A 56 -8.16 8.86 -11.87
C ILE A 56 -8.20 10.33 -12.29
N THR A 57 -7.84 11.24 -11.37
CA THR A 57 -8.00 12.69 -11.57
C THR A 57 -6.84 13.33 -12.34
N LYS A 58 -5.64 12.77 -12.23
CA LYS A 58 -4.41 13.27 -12.87
C LYS A 58 -3.53 12.11 -13.38
N PRO A 59 -4.03 11.28 -14.32
CA PRO A 59 -3.33 10.08 -14.80
C PRO A 59 -1.95 10.38 -15.40
N SER A 60 -1.77 11.55 -16.02
CA SER A 60 -0.48 11.96 -16.61
C SER A 60 0.65 12.07 -15.60
N PHE A 61 0.36 12.38 -14.33
CA PHE A 61 1.39 12.38 -13.29
C PHE A 61 1.97 10.98 -13.09
N THR A 62 1.12 9.96 -13.01
CA THR A 62 1.57 8.57 -12.84
C THR A 62 2.24 8.06 -14.12
N ALA A 63 1.61 8.24 -15.28
CA ALA A 63 2.16 7.78 -16.55
C ALA A 63 3.53 8.39 -16.85
N GLU A 64 3.65 9.72 -16.82
CA GLU A 64 4.85 10.41 -17.28
C GLU A 64 5.91 10.55 -16.18
N LYS A 65 5.50 10.84 -14.94
CA LYS A 65 6.44 11.20 -13.86
C LYS A 65 6.81 10.04 -12.96
N ILE A 66 6.07 8.94 -13.00
CA ILE A 66 6.39 7.72 -12.25
C ILE A 66 6.81 6.63 -13.23
N LEU A 67 5.96 6.27 -14.19
CA LEU A 67 6.21 5.15 -15.12
C LEU A 67 7.05 5.54 -16.35
N GLY A 68 7.31 6.83 -16.58
CA GLY A 68 8.11 7.29 -17.72
C GLY A 68 7.45 7.07 -19.09
N VAL A 69 6.16 6.74 -19.16
CA VAL A 69 5.45 6.45 -20.40
C VAL A 69 4.81 7.74 -20.94
N GLN A 70 5.17 8.10 -22.18
CA GLN A 70 4.65 9.29 -22.88
C GLN A 70 3.68 8.90 -24.00
N SER A 71 2.66 8.11 -23.66
CA SER A 71 1.59 7.70 -24.58
C SER A 71 0.22 8.08 -24.03
N GLN A 72 -0.64 8.67 -24.87
CA GLN A 72 -2.02 9.00 -24.50
C GLN A 72 -2.83 7.76 -24.12
N ASP A 73 -2.57 6.62 -24.78
CA ASP A 73 -3.26 5.36 -24.51
C ASP A 73 -2.97 4.85 -23.09
N SER A 74 -1.78 5.15 -22.56
CA SER A 74 -1.41 4.78 -21.19
C SER A 74 -2.28 5.47 -20.14
N LEU A 75 -2.86 6.63 -20.45
CA LEU A 75 -3.69 7.37 -19.49
C LEU A 75 -4.97 6.62 -19.13
N ILE A 76 -5.55 5.86 -20.08
CA ILE A 76 -6.72 5.02 -19.82
C ILE A 76 -6.32 3.90 -18.85
N LEU A 77 -5.21 3.20 -19.11
CA LEU A 77 -4.71 2.14 -18.24
C LEU A 77 -4.37 2.64 -16.83
N VAL A 78 -3.82 3.86 -16.70
CA VAL A 78 -3.59 4.48 -15.39
C VAL A 78 -4.90 4.70 -14.64
N LYS A 79 -5.98 5.12 -15.31
CA LYS A 79 -7.29 5.30 -14.66
C LYS A 79 -7.88 3.97 -14.19
N GLU A 80 -7.80 2.92 -15.00
CA GLU A 80 -8.26 1.58 -14.63
C GLU A 80 -7.47 1.03 -13.44
N LEU A 81 -6.14 1.24 -13.43
CA LEU A 81 -5.31 0.94 -12.26
C LEU A 81 -5.75 1.74 -11.03
N GLY A 82 -6.14 3.00 -11.21
CA GLY A 82 -6.68 3.84 -10.15
C GLY A 82 -7.98 3.32 -9.56
N ILE A 83 -8.89 2.80 -10.39
CA ILE A 83 -10.13 2.16 -9.95
C ILE A 83 -9.82 0.87 -9.15
N GLY A 84 -8.89 0.05 -9.65
CA GLY A 84 -8.42 -1.15 -8.94
C GLY A 84 -7.84 -0.81 -7.56
N ASN A 85 -7.01 0.24 -7.49
CA ASN A 85 -6.46 0.74 -6.24
C ASN A 85 -7.54 1.22 -5.27
N LEU A 86 -8.54 1.96 -5.74
CA LEU A 86 -9.67 2.38 -4.89
C LEU A 86 -10.49 1.20 -4.37
N ALA A 87 -10.68 0.15 -5.17
CA ALA A 87 -11.41 -1.04 -4.73
C ALA A 87 -10.71 -1.75 -3.57
N ILE A 88 -9.40 -2.01 -3.70
CA ILE A 88 -8.59 -2.64 -2.63
C ILE A 88 -8.53 -1.71 -1.40
N ALA A 89 -8.30 -0.40 -1.63
CA ALA A 89 -8.24 0.59 -0.58
C ALA A 89 -9.52 0.66 0.24
N SER A 90 -10.68 0.55 -0.39
CA SER A 90 -11.99 0.65 0.28
C SER A 90 -12.17 -0.45 1.32
N VAL A 91 -11.75 -1.68 1.01
CA VAL A 91 -11.79 -2.81 1.95
C VAL A 91 -10.81 -2.57 3.12
N ALA A 92 -9.59 -2.13 2.82
CA ALA A 92 -8.57 -1.86 3.83
C ALA A 92 -8.90 -0.66 4.74
N LEU A 93 -9.54 0.38 4.21
CA LEU A 93 -10.04 1.50 5.04
C LEU A 93 -11.22 1.04 5.89
N GLY A 94 -12.13 0.25 5.33
CA GLY A 94 -13.26 -0.33 6.06
C GLY A 94 -12.85 -1.28 7.19
N SER A 95 -11.66 -1.89 7.11
CA SER A 95 -11.19 -2.84 8.13
C SER A 95 -10.95 -2.22 9.50
N ILE A 96 -10.88 -0.88 9.61
CA ILE A 96 -10.83 -0.20 10.92
C ILE A 96 -12.15 -0.35 11.69
N PHE A 97 -13.28 -0.49 10.97
CA PHE A 97 -14.61 -0.70 11.54
C PHE A 97 -14.97 -2.18 11.61
N VAL A 98 -14.44 -2.99 10.69
CA VAL A 98 -14.74 -4.43 10.59
C VAL A 98 -13.43 -5.22 10.63
N ASN A 99 -13.01 -5.61 11.83
CA ASN A 99 -11.71 -6.28 12.05
C ASN A 99 -11.54 -7.56 11.20
N ALA A 100 -12.63 -8.30 10.94
CA ALA A 100 -12.62 -9.49 10.08
C ALA A 100 -12.09 -9.22 8.65
N TRP A 101 -12.08 -7.97 8.19
CA TRP A 101 -11.57 -7.61 6.86
C TRP A 101 -10.05 -7.42 6.81
N VAL A 102 -9.37 -7.31 7.96
CA VAL A 102 -7.93 -6.99 8.02
C VAL A 102 -7.10 -8.00 7.24
N LEU A 103 -7.27 -9.29 7.49
CA LEU A 103 -6.48 -10.33 6.82
C LEU A 103 -6.81 -10.42 5.31
N GLY A 104 -8.07 -10.25 4.93
CA GLY A 104 -8.48 -10.22 3.52
C GLY A 104 -7.86 -9.03 2.76
N ALA A 105 -7.86 -7.85 3.38
CA ALA A 105 -7.22 -6.66 2.85
C ALA A 105 -5.69 -6.77 2.81
N ALA A 106 -5.08 -7.38 3.83
CA ALA A 106 -3.65 -7.69 3.85
C ALA A 106 -3.26 -8.62 2.70
N LEU A 107 -4.07 -9.64 2.42
CA LEU A 107 -3.83 -10.57 1.31
C LEU A 107 -3.91 -9.86 -0.04
N ALA A 108 -5.01 -9.15 -0.30
CA ALA A 108 -5.19 -8.44 -1.57
C ALA A 108 -4.10 -7.38 -1.80
N GLY A 109 -3.85 -6.54 -0.80
CA GLY A 109 -2.81 -5.51 -0.85
C GLY A 109 -1.40 -6.08 -0.93
N GLY A 110 -1.10 -7.14 -0.18
CA GLY A 110 0.20 -7.80 -0.18
C GLY A 110 0.55 -8.41 -1.53
N ILE A 111 -0.39 -9.14 -2.15
CA ILE A 111 -0.22 -9.67 -3.51
C ILE A 111 0.00 -8.53 -4.50
N PHE A 112 -0.85 -7.50 -4.45
CA PHE A 112 -0.76 -6.36 -5.36
C PHE A 112 0.62 -5.67 -5.26
N TYR A 113 1.08 -5.37 -4.05
CA TYR A 113 2.36 -4.72 -3.84
C TYR A 113 3.56 -5.58 -4.22
N LEU A 114 3.54 -6.86 -3.88
CA LEU A 114 4.65 -7.74 -4.25
C LEU A 114 4.77 -7.85 -5.77
N LEU A 115 3.65 -8.05 -6.48
CA LEU A 115 3.64 -8.13 -7.94
C LEU A 115 4.04 -6.80 -8.60
N ALA A 116 3.55 -5.67 -8.09
CA ALA A 116 3.94 -4.34 -8.59
C ALA A 116 5.44 -4.10 -8.39
N GLY A 117 5.97 -4.41 -7.21
CA GLY A 117 7.40 -4.31 -6.91
C GLY A 117 8.26 -5.18 -7.82
N ILE A 118 7.86 -6.44 -8.04
CA ILE A 118 8.55 -7.34 -8.99
C ILE A 118 8.48 -6.79 -10.41
N ASN A 119 7.32 -6.31 -10.86
CA ASN A 119 7.18 -5.71 -12.18
C ASN A 119 8.15 -4.53 -12.38
N HIS A 120 8.32 -3.67 -11.36
CA HIS A 120 9.30 -2.60 -11.42
C HIS A 120 10.76 -3.08 -11.37
N ILE A 121 11.08 -4.22 -10.75
CA ILE A 121 12.43 -4.82 -10.84
C ILE A 121 12.75 -5.20 -12.29
N LEU A 122 11.75 -5.71 -13.03
CA LEU A 122 11.93 -6.21 -14.38
C LEU A 122 12.04 -5.10 -15.44
N GLN A 123 11.80 -3.83 -15.08
CA GLN A 123 11.91 -2.70 -16.00
C GLN A 123 13.36 -2.19 -16.09
N PRO A 124 13.95 -2.11 -17.31
CA PRO A 124 15.36 -1.81 -17.50
C PRO A 124 15.72 -0.32 -17.27
N GLU A 125 14.81 0.60 -17.58
CA GLU A 125 15.01 2.04 -17.38
C GLU A 125 14.03 2.57 -16.34
N ARG A 126 14.55 3.20 -15.27
CA ARG A 126 13.73 3.64 -14.13
C ARG A 126 14.22 4.97 -13.58
N ASN A 127 13.28 5.83 -13.22
CA ASN A 127 13.59 7.09 -12.55
C ASN A 127 13.58 6.95 -11.02
N ALA A 128 14.01 7.99 -10.30
CA ALA A 128 14.08 7.98 -8.84
C ALA A 128 12.72 7.76 -8.14
N LYS A 129 11.61 8.23 -8.72
CA LYS A 129 10.27 8.03 -8.14
C LYS A 129 9.82 6.59 -8.32
N GLU A 130 10.11 6.00 -9.46
CA GLU A 130 9.81 4.59 -9.73
C GLU A 130 10.62 3.65 -8.82
N ASN A 131 11.93 3.90 -8.65
CA ASN A 131 12.76 3.13 -7.72
C ASN A 131 12.22 3.21 -6.29
N TYR A 132 11.74 4.38 -5.88
CA TYR A 132 11.15 4.58 -4.57
C TYR A 132 9.80 3.88 -4.44
N ALA A 133 8.93 3.96 -5.47
CA ALA A 133 7.68 3.20 -5.53
C ALA A 133 7.95 1.70 -5.38
N MET A 134 8.84 1.15 -6.21
CA MET A 134 9.28 -0.25 -6.15
C MET A 134 9.75 -0.65 -4.76
N ALA A 135 10.68 0.10 -4.15
CA ALA A 135 11.21 -0.24 -2.84
C ALA A 135 10.10 -0.29 -1.78
N THR A 136 9.18 0.68 -1.83
CA THR A 136 8.03 0.72 -0.91
C THR A 136 7.00 -0.38 -1.19
N ASP A 137 6.81 -0.78 -2.44
CA ASP A 137 5.93 -1.88 -2.84
C ASP A 137 6.49 -3.22 -2.35
N LEU A 138 7.77 -3.49 -2.57
CA LEU A 138 8.42 -4.71 -2.09
C LEU A 138 8.40 -4.78 -0.56
N PHE A 139 8.69 -3.67 0.12
CA PHE A 139 8.61 -3.59 1.58
C PHE A 139 7.21 -3.96 2.08
N LEU A 140 6.15 -3.34 1.55
CA LEU A 140 4.79 -3.63 1.98
C LEU A 140 4.34 -5.05 1.59
N GLY A 141 4.71 -5.52 0.40
CA GLY A 141 4.41 -6.88 -0.05
C GLY A 141 5.00 -7.94 0.88
N LEU A 142 6.28 -7.80 1.25
CA LEU A 142 6.96 -8.70 2.18
C LEU A 142 6.42 -8.59 3.61
N LEU A 143 6.18 -7.37 4.09
CA LEU A 143 5.65 -7.13 5.43
C LEU A 143 4.26 -7.75 5.60
N LEU A 144 3.35 -7.50 4.65
CA LEU A 144 1.99 -8.05 4.68
C LEU A 144 2.01 -9.57 4.50
N GLY A 145 2.91 -10.10 3.66
CA GLY A 145 3.14 -11.54 3.54
C GLY A 145 3.62 -12.18 4.85
N GLY A 146 4.54 -11.52 5.56
CA GLY A 146 4.99 -11.94 6.88
C GLY A 146 3.86 -11.92 7.91
N ILE A 147 3.08 -10.83 7.96
CA ILE A 147 1.90 -10.72 8.83
C ILE A 147 0.93 -11.89 8.58
N LEU A 148 0.60 -12.18 7.32
CA LEU A 148 -0.28 -13.30 6.96
C LEU A 148 0.30 -14.64 7.38
N PHE A 149 1.59 -14.86 7.17
CA PHE A 149 2.27 -16.10 7.57
C PHE A 149 2.19 -16.35 9.08
N PHE A 150 2.39 -15.30 9.90
CA PHE A 150 2.31 -15.41 11.35
C PHE A 150 0.87 -15.44 11.88
N ALA A 151 -0.06 -14.74 11.24
CA ALA A 151 -1.48 -14.76 11.61
C ALA A 151 -2.18 -16.09 11.28
N TRP A 152 -1.64 -16.87 10.34
CA TRP A 152 -2.18 -18.18 9.94
C TRP A 152 -1.53 -19.37 10.69
N GLN A 153 -0.68 -19.13 11.70
CA GLN A 153 -0.16 -20.23 12.51
C GLN A 153 -1.28 -20.78 13.42
N PRO A 154 -1.60 -22.09 13.37
CA PRO A 154 -2.63 -22.70 14.20
C PRO A 154 -2.28 -22.76 15.69
#